data_AF-A0A818FKB1-F1
#
_entry.id   AF-A0A818FKB1-F1
#
_cell.length_a   1.000
_cell.length_b   1.000
_cell.length_c   1.000
_cell.angle_alpha   90.00
_cell.angle_beta   90.00
_cell.angle_gamma   90.00
#
_symmetry.space_group_name_H-M   'P 1'
#
loop_
_entity.id
_entity.type
_entity.pdbx_description
1 polymer ?
#
loop_
_entity_poly.entity_id
_entity_poly.type
_entity_poly.pdbx_seq_one_letter_code
_entity_poly.pdbx_strand_id
1 'polypeptide(L)'
;MINILSTWTLLGFIAVNILFLDRVNCIVNWDGNEWAMSCDFYGNDLSSAQTSGERCSKKCAQTQGCTHFTWTQYNGGTCWMKSGVVSKNDAISTNDITRVCGVIYDGHGVVNWNGNAWAMSCDFYGNDLSSAQTSGKHCSKKCTQTQGCTHFTWTQYNGGTCWMKSGAVSKSDAYATIDPTMVCGVLGKRYYFDDD
;
A
#
# COMPACT_ATOMS: atom_id res chain seq x y z
N MET A 1 47.91 61.66 24.25
CA MET A 1 47.58 61.25 22.86
C MET A 1 47.00 59.83 22.94
N ILE A 2 45.66 59.67 22.87
CA ILE A 2 44.88 59.16 21.70
C ILE A 2 45.35 57.73 21.31
N ASN A 3 44.63 56.65 21.68
CA ASN A 3 43.63 55.85 20.90
C ASN A 3 44.26 55.22 19.62
N ILE A 4 44.03 53.97 19.17
CA ILE A 4 42.77 53.29 18.82
C ILE A 4 43.02 51.74 18.70
N LEU A 5 42.00 50.94 19.01
CA LEU A 5 41.82 49.48 18.78
C LEU A 5 41.83 49.08 17.29
N SER A 6 42.39 47.91 16.92
CA SER A 6 42.11 47.28 15.61
C SER A 6 41.96 45.75 15.69
N THR A 7 40.69 45.34 15.77
CA THR A 7 40.04 44.22 15.06
C THR A 7 40.69 42.83 15.05
N TRP A 8 40.04 41.94 15.79
CA TRP A 8 40.12 40.49 15.72
C TRP A 8 39.80 39.97 14.31
N THR A 9 40.76 39.31 13.65
CA THR A 9 40.51 38.56 12.41
C THR A 9 39.89 37.21 12.75
N LEU A 10 38.60 37.12 12.40
CA LEU A 10 37.70 35.98 12.49
C LEU A 10 38.33 34.71 11.89
N LEU A 11 38.33 33.63 12.68
CA LEU A 11 38.59 32.27 12.23
C LEU A 11 37.65 31.93 11.06
N GLY A 12 38.24 31.68 9.89
CA GLY A 12 37.52 31.22 8.69
C GLY A 12 36.94 29.82 8.93
N PHE A 13 35.69 29.77 9.35
CA PHE A 13 34.85 28.59 9.19
C PHE A 13 34.60 28.41 7.70
N ILE A 14 35.35 27.50 7.07
CA ILE A 14 34.97 26.94 5.78
C ILE A 14 33.69 26.15 6.05
N ALA A 15 32.55 26.83 5.93
CA ALA A 15 31.27 26.18 5.76
C ALA A 15 31.36 25.40 4.45
N VAL A 16 31.61 24.10 4.58
CA VAL A 16 31.36 23.15 3.50
C VAL A 16 29.87 23.31 3.20
N ASN A 17 29.56 24.10 2.17
CA ASN A 17 28.27 24.12 1.50
C ASN A 17 28.14 22.73 0.85
N ILE A 18 27.83 21.74 1.68
CA ILE A 18 27.08 20.60 1.20
C ILE A 18 25.76 21.25 0.81
N LEU A 19 25.61 21.52 -0.49
CA LEU A 19 24.33 21.54 -1.12
C LEU A 19 23.72 20.18 -0.80
N PHE A 20 23.06 20.10 0.36
CA PHE A 20 21.93 19.23 0.52
C PHE A 20 21.02 19.73 -0.61
N LEU A 21 21.12 19.05 -1.75
CA LEU A 21 19.94 18.79 -2.54
C LEU A 21 19.02 18.13 -1.54
N ASP A 22 18.28 18.95 -0.79
CA ASP A 22 17.02 18.54 -0.23
C ASP A 22 16.37 17.88 -1.43
N ARG A 23 16.26 16.55 -1.38
CA ARG A 23 15.48 15.85 -2.38
C ARG A 23 14.17 16.60 -2.33
N VAL A 24 13.85 17.31 -3.42
CA VAL A 24 12.49 17.83 -3.61
C VAL A 24 11.69 16.55 -3.65
N ASN A 25 11.22 16.18 -2.47
CA ASN A 25 10.60 14.92 -2.26
C ASN A 25 9.30 15.11 -3.00
N CYS A 26 9.14 14.42 -4.13
CA CYS A 26 7.94 14.39 -4.98
C CYS A 26 6.78 13.76 -4.20
N ILE A 27 6.53 14.25 -2.99
CA ILE A 27 5.53 13.78 -2.06
C ILE A 27 4.22 14.33 -2.56
N VAL A 28 3.35 13.41 -2.93
CA VAL A 28 1.93 13.71 -3.13
C VAL A 28 1.37 14.18 -1.80
N ASN A 29 0.81 15.39 -1.77
CA ASN A 29 0.12 15.89 -0.58
C ASN A 29 -1.31 15.35 -0.55
N TRP A 30 -1.62 14.52 0.43
CA TRP A 30 -2.92 13.89 0.57
C TRP A 30 -3.92 14.70 1.41
N ASP A 31 -3.48 15.71 2.17
CA ASP A 31 -4.33 16.55 3.04
C ASP A 31 -5.32 15.74 3.92
N GLY A 32 -4.93 14.52 4.30
CA GLY A 32 -5.77 13.57 5.06
C GLY A 32 -6.83 12.81 4.25
N ASN A 33 -7.00 13.09 2.96
CA ASN A 33 -7.99 12.48 2.08
C ASN A 33 -7.48 11.20 1.41
N GLU A 34 -8.39 10.37 0.87
CA GLU A 34 -8.06 9.19 0.04
C GLU A 34 -7.71 9.55 -1.42
N TRP A 35 -7.66 10.84 -1.74
CA TRP A 35 -7.31 11.39 -3.04
C TRP A 35 -6.40 12.60 -2.87
N ALA A 36 -5.67 12.95 -3.93
CA ALA A 36 -4.78 14.08 -3.97
C ALA A 36 -4.75 14.71 -5.37
N MET A 37 -4.35 15.98 -5.42
CA MET A 37 -4.08 16.70 -6.66
C MET A 37 -2.64 16.46 -7.11
N SER A 38 -2.36 16.73 -8.38
CA SER A 38 -1.01 16.69 -8.95
C SER A 38 -0.33 15.32 -8.77
N CYS A 39 -1.08 14.23 -8.93
CA CYS A 39 -0.59 12.89 -8.69
C CYS A 39 -1.16 11.83 -9.63
N ASP A 40 -0.55 10.64 -9.61
CA ASP A 40 -0.89 9.49 -10.45
C ASP A 40 -0.41 8.17 -9.90
N PHE A 41 -0.98 7.10 -10.46
CA PHE A 41 -0.46 5.75 -10.36
C PHE A 41 -0.12 5.26 -11.76
N TYR A 42 1.11 4.82 -11.99
CA TYR A 42 1.52 4.42 -13.33
C TYR A 42 0.92 3.05 -13.73
N GLY A 43 0.24 3.00 -14.89
CA GLY A 43 -0.26 1.76 -15.50
C GLY A 43 -1.47 1.13 -14.79
N ASN A 44 -1.65 -0.18 -15.01
CA ASN A 44 -2.73 -1.01 -14.45
C ASN A 44 -4.16 -0.52 -14.69
N ASP A 45 -4.41 0.15 -15.82
CA ASP A 45 -5.74 0.59 -16.23
C ASP A 45 -6.66 -0.60 -16.50
N LEU A 46 -7.71 -0.74 -15.68
CA LEU A 46 -8.80 -1.70 -15.89
C LEU A 46 -9.78 -1.23 -16.96
N SER A 47 -10.14 0.05 -16.88
CA SER A 47 -11.10 0.70 -17.76
C SER A 47 -11.01 2.21 -17.62
N SER A 48 -11.67 2.92 -18.54
CA SER A 48 -11.75 4.37 -18.51
C SER A 48 -13.18 4.86 -18.70
N ALA A 49 -13.53 5.98 -18.10
CA ALA A 49 -14.83 6.62 -18.30
C ALA A 49 -14.68 8.15 -18.34
N GLN A 50 -15.40 8.80 -19.25
CA GLN A 50 -15.49 10.25 -19.27
C GLN A 50 -16.36 10.72 -18.09
N THR A 51 -15.79 11.52 -17.18
CA THR A 51 -16.45 12.02 -15.96
C THR A 51 -15.62 13.16 -15.37
N SER A 52 -16.11 13.86 -14.35
CA SER A 52 -15.34 14.88 -13.64
C SER A 52 -14.36 14.28 -12.63
N GLY A 53 -13.33 15.03 -12.23
CA GLY A 53 -12.34 14.60 -11.25
C GLY A 53 -12.98 14.18 -9.92
N GLU A 54 -13.94 14.96 -9.43
CA GLU A 54 -14.61 14.69 -8.14
C GLU A 54 -15.46 13.41 -8.18
N ARG A 55 -15.86 12.96 -9.37
CA ARG A 55 -16.67 11.75 -9.57
C ARG A 55 -15.83 10.51 -9.86
N CYS A 56 -14.53 10.66 -10.08
CA CYS A 56 -13.66 9.53 -10.46
C CYS A 56 -13.53 8.51 -9.33
N SER A 57 -13.46 8.95 -8.07
CA SER A 57 -13.43 8.06 -6.90
C SER A 57 -14.68 7.17 -6.82
N LYS A 58 -15.86 7.78 -6.94
CA LYS A 58 -17.15 7.06 -6.99
C LYS A 58 -17.22 6.11 -8.18
N LYS A 59 -16.71 6.52 -9.34
CA LYS A 59 -16.70 5.69 -10.54
C LYS A 59 -15.80 4.46 -10.36
N CYS A 60 -14.64 4.63 -9.73
CA CYS A 60 -13.76 3.53 -9.34
C CYS A 60 -14.44 2.63 -8.30
N ALA A 61 -15.02 3.16 -7.23
CA ALA A 61 -15.73 2.37 -6.22
C ALA A 61 -16.90 1.54 -6.79
N GLN A 62 -17.54 2.01 -7.86
CA GLN A 62 -18.61 1.28 -8.56
C GLN A 62 -18.10 0.27 -9.61
N THR A 63 -16.79 0.26 -9.87
CA THR A 63 -16.17 -0.58 -10.91
C THR A 63 -15.50 -1.77 -10.26
N GLN A 64 -16.01 -2.96 -10.56
CA GLN A 64 -15.50 -4.20 -9.99
C GLN A 64 -13.99 -4.36 -10.25
N GLY A 65 -13.23 -4.59 -9.18
CA GLY A 65 -11.77 -4.75 -9.23
C GLY A 65 -10.98 -3.45 -9.19
N CYS A 66 -11.63 -2.29 -9.22
CA CYS A 66 -10.95 -1.00 -9.10
C CYS A 66 -10.48 -0.78 -7.66
N THR A 67 -9.19 -0.46 -7.53
CA THR A 67 -8.50 -0.28 -6.24
C THR A 67 -8.00 1.15 -6.08
N HIS A 68 -7.72 1.80 -7.20
CA HIS A 68 -7.23 3.16 -7.25
C HIS A 68 -7.57 3.75 -8.61
N PHE A 69 -7.38 5.05 -8.75
CA PHE A 69 -7.73 5.77 -9.96
C PHE A 69 -6.76 6.91 -10.24
N THR A 70 -6.78 7.34 -11.49
CA THR A 70 -6.23 8.64 -11.89
C THR A 70 -7.20 9.30 -12.84
N TRP A 71 -7.52 10.56 -12.58
CA TRP A 71 -8.30 11.41 -13.46
C TRP A 71 -7.38 12.39 -14.17
N THR A 72 -7.64 12.61 -15.46
CA THR A 72 -6.88 13.53 -16.32
C THR A 72 -7.83 14.38 -17.17
N GLN A 73 -7.34 15.49 -17.72
CA GLN A 73 -8.10 16.30 -18.68
C GLN A 73 -8.29 15.66 -20.07
N TYR A 74 -7.72 14.47 -20.30
CA TYR A 74 -7.85 13.76 -21.56
C TYR A 74 -9.32 13.64 -22.00
N ASN A 75 -9.60 13.94 -23.27
CA ASN A 75 -10.95 13.96 -23.87
C ASN A 75 -12.01 14.74 -23.06
N GLY A 76 -11.62 15.86 -22.45
CA GLY A 76 -12.53 16.70 -21.67
C GLY A 76 -12.81 16.16 -20.26
N GLY A 77 -12.00 15.21 -19.77
CA GLY A 77 -12.10 14.64 -18.43
C GLY A 77 -12.27 13.14 -18.47
N THR A 78 -11.19 12.39 -18.27
CA THR A 78 -11.19 10.93 -18.27
C THR A 78 -10.72 10.40 -16.92
N CYS A 79 -11.55 9.57 -16.31
CA CYS A 79 -11.23 8.75 -15.14
C CYS A 79 -10.68 7.40 -15.59
N TRP A 80 -9.41 7.16 -15.26
CA TRP A 80 -8.71 5.91 -15.46
C TRP A 80 -8.81 5.08 -14.18
N MET A 81 -9.65 4.05 -14.22
CA MET A 81 -9.88 3.13 -13.12
C MET A 81 -8.85 2.02 -13.19
N LYS A 82 -8.17 1.75 -12.07
CA LYS A 82 -6.98 0.90 -12.05
C LYS A 82 -7.12 -0.22 -11.02
N SER A 83 -6.46 -1.34 -11.29
CA SER A 83 -6.36 -2.51 -10.40
C SER A 83 -4.97 -2.66 -9.82
N GLY A 84 -4.85 -3.51 -8.81
CA GLY A 84 -3.58 -3.90 -8.23
C GLY A 84 -3.44 -3.36 -6.82
N VAL A 85 -2.34 -3.75 -6.18
CA VAL A 85 -2.07 -3.36 -4.80
C VAL A 85 -1.24 -2.09 -4.84
N VAL A 86 -1.84 -0.98 -4.40
CA VAL A 86 -1.15 0.29 -4.21
C VAL A 86 -1.51 0.88 -2.87
N SER A 87 -0.58 1.66 -2.35
CA SER A 87 -0.74 2.54 -1.21
C SER A 87 -0.56 3.99 -1.65
N LYS A 88 -0.84 4.93 -0.74
CA LYS A 88 -0.55 6.36 -0.97
C LYS A 88 0.93 6.64 -1.29
N ASN A 89 1.85 5.78 -0.86
CA ASN A 89 3.28 5.93 -1.10
C ASN A 89 3.70 5.56 -2.53
N ASP A 90 2.86 4.81 -3.25
CA ASP A 90 3.13 4.40 -4.63
C ASP A 90 2.67 5.47 -5.64
N ALA A 91 2.00 6.52 -5.17
CA ALA A 91 1.59 7.62 -6.01
C ALA A 91 2.80 8.49 -6.38
N ILE A 92 2.88 8.86 -7.66
CA ILE A 92 3.91 9.76 -8.18
C ILE A 92 3.35 11.17 -8.28
N SER A 93 4.10 12.17 -7.81
CA SER A 93 3.77 13.57 -8.02
C SER A 93 4.05 13.99 -9.47
N THR A 94 3.22 14.89 -9.99
CA THR A 94 3.27 15.34 -11.38
C THR A 94 3.12 16.84 -11.50
N ASN A 95 3.69 17.43 -12.56
CA ASN A 95 3.56 18.86 -12.83
C ASN A 95 2.17 19.27 -13.36
N ASP A 96 1.30 18.32 -13.71
CA ASP A 96 -0.08 18.60 -14.08
C ASP A 96 -0.93 18.82 -12.82
N ILE A 97 -1.16 20.09 -12.50
CA ILE A 97 -1.92 20.51 -11.31
C ILE A 97 -3.40 20.10 -11.34
N THR A 98 -3.91 19.70 -12.50
CA THR A 98 -5.31 19.33 -12.69
C THR A 98 -5.54 17.83 -12.52
N ARG A 99 -4.46 17.05 -12.54
CA ARG A 99 -4.48 15.60 -12.37
C ARG A 99 -4.90 15.25 -10.94
N VAL A 100 -5.77 14.26 -10.81
CA VAL A 100 -6.24 13.79 -9.50
C VAL A 100 -6.00 12.30 -9.44
N CYS A 101 -5.40 11.81 -8.37
CA CYS A 101 -5.31 10.38 -8.11
C CYS A 101 -5.92 10.05 -6.76
N GLY A 102 -6.32 8.81 -6.58
CA GLY A 102 -6.82 8.37 -5.30
C GLY A 102 -6.87 6.86 -5.18
N VAL A 103 -6.94 6.42 -3.93
CA VAL A 103 -7.05 5.03 -3.52
C VAL A 103 -8.46 4.80 -3.01
N ILE A 104 -9.09 3.69 -3.37
CA ILE A 104 -10.42 3.34 -2.88
C ILE A 104 -10.27 2.35 -1.74
N TYR A 105 -10.54 2.82 -0.53
CA TYR A 105 -10.65 1.95 0.65
C TYR A 105 -12.08 1.47 0.92
N ASP A 106 -13.06 2.01 0.18
CA ASP A 106 -14.48 1.79 0.44
C ASP A 106 -14.91 0.34 0.10
N GLY A 107 -15.19 -0.43 1.16
CA GLY A 107 -15.96 -1.68 1.13
C GLY A 107 -15.28 -2.95 0.60
N HIS A 108 -14.25 -2.83 -0.23
CA HIS A 108 -13.42 -3.95 -0.69
C HIS A 108 -11.98 -3.88 -0.17
N GLY A 109 -11.68 -2.93 0.72
CA GLY A 109 -10.31 -2.59 1.15
C GLY A 109 -10.06 -2.61 2.66
N VAL A 110 -11.05 -3.01 3.48
CA VAL A 110 -10.85 -3.22 4.92
C VAL A 110 -10.97 -4.70 5.23
N VAL A 111 -9.84 -5.30 5.63
CA VAL A 111 -9.80 -6.68 6.10
C VAL A 111 -10.40 -6.73 7.51
N ASN A 112 -11.60 -7.31 7.63
CA ASN A 112 -12.30 -7.46 8.90
C ASN A 112 -11.71 -8.64 9.69
N TRP A 113 -10.72 -8.33 10.53
CA TRP A 113 -10.01 -9.33 11.32
C TRP A 113 -10.89 -9.96 12.40
N ASN A 114 -10.96 -11.29 12.38
CA ASN A 114 -11.48 -12.09 13.47
C ASN A 114 -10.39 -12.24 14.55
N GLY A 115 -10.35 -11.28 15.47
CA GLY A 115 -9.34 -11.19 16.52
C GLY A 115 -7.94 -10.96 15.94
N ASN A 116 -6.95 -11.70 16.46
CA ASN A 116 -5.54 -11.55 16.10
C ASN A 116 -5.00 -12.57 15.08
N ALA A 117 -5.87 -13.36 14.46
CA ALA A 117 -5.42 -14.56 13.73
C ALA A 117 -5.73 -14.54 12.23
N TRP A 118 -6.97 -14.22 11.83
CA TRP A 118 -7.41 -14.42 10.44
C TRP A 118 -8.58 -13.51 10.05
N ALA A 119 -8.86 -13.42 8.75
CA ALA A 119 -10.02 -12.72 8.19
C ALA A 119 -10.54 -13.45 6.94
N MET A 120 -11.81 -13.19 6.61
CA MET A 120 -12.39 -13.60 5.33
C MET A 120 -12.12 -12.54 4.26
N SER A 121 -12.26 -12.94 3.00
CA SER A 121 -12.20 -12.05 1.84
C SER A 121 -10.89 -11.26 1.84
N CYS A 122 -9.76 -11.93 2.05
CA CYS A 122 -8.46 -11.29 2.10
C CYS A 122 -7.34 -12.18 1.61
N ASP A 123 -6.21 -11.55 1.30
CA ASP A 123 -4.99 -12.18 0.80
C ASP A 123 -3.76 -11.33 1.16
N PHE A 124 -2.58 -11.93 0.99
CA PHE A 124 -1.27 -11.32 1.03
C PHE A 124 -0.57 -11.52 -0.32
N TYR A 125 0.13 -10.50 -0.80
CA TYR A 125 0.82 -10.61 -2.08
C TYR A 125 2.09 -11.48 -1.98
N GLY A 126 2.20 -12.48 -2.86
CA GLY A 126 3.42 -13.27 -3.07
C GLY A 126 3.93 -14.03 -1.84
N ASN A 127 5.26 -14.22 -1.78
CA ASN A 127 5.97 -14.91 -0.68
C ASN A 127 5.53 -16.35 -0.38
N ASP A 128 4.93 -17.04 -1.35
CA ASP A 128 4.52 -18.45 -1.23
C ASP A 128 5.73 -19.36 -1.02
N LEU A 129 5.80 -19.95 0.17
CA LEU A 129 6.77 -20.99 0.53
C LEU A 129 6.39 -22.35 -0.03
N SER A 130 5.11 -22.70 0.14
CA SER A 130 4.55 -23.99 -0.27
C SER A 130 3.03 -23.93 -0.29
N SER A 131 2.40 -24.96 -0.86
CA SER A 131 0.96 -25.08 -0.91
C SER A 131 0.51 -26.48 -0.50
N ALA A 132 -0.67 -26.59 0.11
CA ALA A 132 -1.29 -27.87 0.44
C ALA A 132 -2.80 -27.83 0.23
N GLN A 133 -3.37 -28.92 -0.31
CA GLN A 133 -4.82 -29.08 -0.35
C GLN A 133 -5.36 -29.29 1.07
N THR A 134 -6.26 -28.42 1.49
CA THR A 134 -6.91 -28.46 2.80
C THR A 134 -8.10 -27.50 2.81
N SER A 135 -8.92 -27.51 3.86
CA SER A 135 -9.98 -26.51 4.02
C SER A 135 -9.45 -25.22 4.65
N GLY A 136 -10.13 -24.08 4.40
CA GLY A 136 -9.70 -22.78 4.93
C GLY A 136 -9.52 -22.78 6.46
N LYS A 137 -10.38 -23.50 7.18
CA LYS A 137 -10.30 -23.69 8.64
C LYS A 137 -8.99 -24.33 9.12
N HIS A 138 -8.32 -25.11 8.27
CA HIS A 138 -7.07 -25.82 8.61
C HIS A 138 -5.81 -25.15 8.03
N CYS A 139 -5.95 -24.08 7.26
CA CYS A 139 -4.81 -23.44 6.61
C CYS A 139 -3.84 -22.81 7.63
N SER A 140 -4.36 -22.22 8.72
CA SER A 140 -3.53 -21.73 9.83
C SER A 140 -2.69 -22.83 10.47
N LYS A 141 -3.28 -24.01 10.71
CA LYS A 141 -2.57 -25.19 11.25
C LYS A 141 -1.50 -25.69 10.27
N LYS A 142 -1.77 -25.67 8.97
CA LYS A 142 -0.76 -26.03 7.96
C LYS A 142 0.41 -25.05 7.96
N CYS A 143 0.14 -23.76 8.07
CA CYS A 143 1.18 -22.74 8.20
C CYS A 143 2.00 -22.93 9.49
N THR A 144 1.38 -23.16 10.66
CA THR A 144 2.15 -23.36 11.91
C THR A 144 3.01 -24.62 11.92
N GLN A 145 2.67 -25.62 11.11
CA GLN A 145 3.45 -26.85 10.91
C GLN A 145 4.54 -26.71 9.85
N THR A 146 4.53 -25.63 9.07
CA THR A 146 5.47 -25.38 7.98
C THR A 146 6.57 -24.46 8.48
N GLN A 147 7.80 -24.98 8.51
CA GLN A 147 8.96 -24.21 8.95
C GLN A 147 9.12 -22.93 8.10
N GLY A 148 9.24 -21.79 8.77
CA GLY A 148 9.39 -20.47 8.13
C GLY A 148 8.08 -19.81 7.70
N CYS A 149 6.93 -20.46 7.84
CA CYS A 149 5.65 -19.85 7.53
C CYS A 149 5.30 -18.76 8.56
N THR A 150 4.97 -17.57 8.10
CA THR A 150 4.60 -16.42 8.94
C THR A 150 3.16 -16.00 8.74
N HIS A 151 2.59 -16.30 7.58
CA HIS A 151 1.22 -15.96 7.22
C HIS A 151 0.71 -16.90 6.13
N PHE A 152 -0.58 -16.85 5.84
CA PHE A 152 -1.20 -17.74 4.86
C PHE A 152 -2.36 -17.07 4.14
N THR A 153 -2.69 -17.66 2.98
CA THR A 153 -3.93 -17.42 2.25
C THR A 153 -4.53 -18.76 1.86
N TRP A 154 -5.84 -18.91 1.98
CA TRP A 154 -6.60 -20.04 1.45
C TRP A 154 -7.50 -19.58 0.31
N THR A 155 -7.61 -20.40 -0.72
CA THR A 155 -8.46 -20.18 -1.92
C THR A 155 -9.22 -21.45 -2.27
N GLN A 156 -10.26 -21.33 -3.10
CA GLN A 156 -10.98 -22.48 -3.67
C GLN A 156 -10.21 -23.23 -4.77
N TYR A 157 -8.99 -22.79 -5.11
CA TYR A 157 -8.17 -23.43 -6.13
C TYR A 157 -8.02 -24.93 -5.86
N ASN A 158 -8.24 -25.75 -6.90
CA ASN A 158 -8.21 -27.22 -6.84
C ASN A 158 -9.02 -27.84 -5.69
N GLY A 159 -10.21 -27.31 -5.41
CA GLY A 159 -11.09 -27.81 -4.35
C GLY A 159 -10.71 -27.35 -2.94
N GLY A 160 -9.75 -26.43 -2.81
CA GLY A 160 -9.30 -25.86 -1.56
C GLY A 160 -7.79 -25.98 -1.41
N THR A 161 -7.09 -24.88 -1.60
CA THR A 161 -5.62 -24.81 -1.49
C THR A 161 -5.23 -23.75 -0.47
N CYS A 162 -4.42 -24.18 0.50
CA CYS A 162 -3.73 -23.30 1.44
C CYS A 162 -2.34 -22.96 0.89
N TRP A 163 -2.10 -21.67 0.74
CA TRP A 163 -0.85 -21.05 0.35
C TRP A 163 -0.13 -20.56 1.61
N MET A 164 0.95 -21.24 1.97
CA MET A 164 1.76 -20.93 3.15
C MET A 164 2.85 -19.97 2.72
N LYS A 165 2.97 -18.84 3.42
CA LYS A 165 3.80 -17.72 2.99
C LYS A 165 4.83 -17.33 4.07
N SER A 166 5.93 -16.69 3.66
CA SER A 166 7.03 -16.26 4.54
C SER A 166 7.29 -14.76 4.51
N GLY A 167 8.18 -14.30 5.38
CA GLY A 167 8.59 -12.90 5.46
C GLY A 167 7.88 -12.13 6.56
N ALA A 168 8.31 -10.90 6.78
CA ALA A 168 7.73 -10.03 7.79
C ALA A 168 6.48 -9.33 7.21
N VAL A 169 5.32 -9.68 7.75
CA VAL A 169 4.04 -9.01 7.44
C VAL A 169 3.27 -8.72 8.73
N SER A 170 2.32 -7.82 8.61
CA SER A 170 1.37 -7.38 9.61
C SER A 170 -0.03 -7.39 9.02
N LYS A 171 -1.04 -7.18 9.85
CA LYS A 171 -2.44 -7.13 9.41
C LYS A 171 -2.73 -6.03 8.39
N SER A 172 -1.96 -4.94 8.38
CA SER A 172 -2.13 -3.83 7.43
C SER A 172 -1.58 -4.16 6.04
N ASP A 173 -0.80 -5.23 5.90
CA ASP A 173 -0.26 -5.68 4.63
C ASP A 173 -1.22 -6.62 3.88
N ALA A 174 -2.30 -7.05 4.55
CA ALA A 174 -3.37 -7.80 3.92
C ALA A 174 -4.27 -6.85 3.12
N TYR A 175 -4.67 -7.28 1.93
CA TYR A 175 -5.70 -6.59 1.15
C TYR A 175 -6.98 -7.42 1.12
N ALA A 176 -8.12 -6.75 1.00
CA ALA A 176 -9.39 -7.43 0.87
C ALA A 176 -9.64 -7.85 -0.59
N THR A 177 -10.25 -9.02 -0.77
CA THR A 177 -10.52 -9.66 -2.05
C THR A 177 -12.02 -9.63 -2.34
N ILE A 178 -12.38 -9.66 -3.62
CA ILE A 178 -13.79 -9.80 -4.04
C ILE A 178 -14.32 -11.22 -3.83
N ASP A 179 -13.44 -12.22 -3.71
CA ASP A 179 -13.81 -13.59 -3.41
C ASP A 179 -14.13 -13.73 -1.92
N PRO A 180 -15.42 -13.91 -1.53
CA PRO A 180 -15.81 -13.99 -0.14
C PRO A 180 -15.40 -15.29 0.53
N THR A 181 -14.88 -16.25 -0.23
CA THR A 181 -14.48 -17.57 0.26
C THR A 181 -13.01 -17.62 0.66
N MET A 182 -12.20 -16.67 0.19
CA MET A 182 -10.79 -16.58 0.57
C MET A 182 -10.64 -16.29 2.05
N VAL A 183 -9.56 -16.83 2.63
CA VAL A 183 -9.22 -16.64 4.04
C VAL A 183 -7.74 -16.33 4.14
N CYS A 184 -7.36 -15.24 4.78
CA CYS A 184 -5.96 -14.95 5.07
C CYS A 184 -5.72 -14.85 6.58
N GLY A 185 -4.48 -15.05 7.00
CA GLY A 185 -4.12 -14.89 8.40
C GLY A 185 -2.63 -14.70 8.62
N VAL A 186 -2.30 -14.00 9.71
CA VAL A 186 -0.93 -13.81 10.18
C VAL A 186 -0.75 -14.70 11.40
N LEU A 187 0.33 -15.47 11.44
CA LEU A 187 0.70 -16.15 12.67
C LEU A 187 1.24 -15.08 13.63
N GLY A 188 0.58 -14.93 14.77
CA GLY A 188 1.09 -14.04 15.82
C GLY A 188 2.56 -14.37 16.10
N LYS A 189 3.39 -13.34 16.28
CA LYS A 189 4.74 -13.55 16.80
C LYS A 189 4.55 -14.40 18.05
N ARG A 190 5.07 -15.63 18.03
CA ARG A 190 5.35 -16.33 19.27
C ARG A 190 6.21 -15.32 20.05
N TYR A 191 5.68 -14.77 21.13
CA TYR A 191 6.55 -14.60 22.28
C TYR A 191 7.21 -15.97 22.42
N TYR A 192 8.51 -16.01 22.16
CA TYR A 192 9.33 -17.15 22.48
C TYR A 192 8.97 -17.49 23.93
N PHE A 193 8.27 -18.61 24.13
CA PHE A 193 8.34 -19.29 25.40
C PHE A 193 9.71 -19.97 25.36
N ASP A 194 10.71 -19.24 25.85
CA ASP A 194 11.91 -19.86 26.36
C ASP A 194 11.46 -20.59 27.64
N ASP A 195 11.26 -21.90 27.53
CA ASP A 195 11.12 -22.78 28.69
C ASP A 195 12.54 -23.25 29.06
N ASP A 196 13.13 -22.62 30.08
CA ASP A 196 14.16 -23.21 30.96
C ASP A 196 13.48 -23.93 32.14
#